data_AF-A0A378QXK6-F1
#
_entry.id   AF-A0A378QXK6-F1
#
_cell.length_a   1.000
_cell.length_b   1.000
_cell.length_c   1.000
_cell.angle_alpha   90.00
_cell.angle_beta   90.00
_cell.angle_gamma   90.00
#
_symmetry.space_group_name_H-M   'P 1'
#
loop_
_entity.id
_entity.type
_entity.pdbx_description
1 polymer ?
#
loop_
_entity_poly.entity_id
_entity_poly.type
_entity_poly.pdbx_seq_one_letter_code
_entity_poly.pdbx_strand_id
1 'polypeptide(L)'
;MTAESRAGRDGTPRPNSVAAALMRGYVVASSGARGRTLGTDGNYTGKAPSVIVDLKSAIAYLKANDTLMAGRADRIIANGTSAGGAMSLLLGASGNSMDYHAEL
;
A
#
# COMPACT_ATOMS: atom_id res chain seq x y z
N MET A 1 16.14 17.72 -1.36
CA MET A 1 15.68 16.35 -1.65
C MET A 1 15.43 16.27 -3.15
N THR A 2 16.37 15.71 -3.93
CA THR A 2 16.20 15.58 -5.38
C THR A 2 15.23 14.44 -5.63
N ALA A 3 13.99 14.75 -6.04
CA ALA A 3 13.06 13.73 -6.49
C ALA A 3 13.68 13.03 -7.70
N GLU A 4 14.05 11.75 -7.56
CA GLU A 4 14.61 10.99 -8.68
C GLU A 4 13.60 10.95 -9.83
N SER A 5 13.92 11.66 -10.92
CA SER A 5 13.15 11.64 -12.15
C SER A 5 13.47 10.37 -12.91
N ARG A 6 12.46 9.57 -13.27
CA ARG A 6 12.62 8.46 -14.22
C ARG A 6 12.21 8.91 -15.61
N ALA A 7 12.91 8.43 -16.64
CA ALA A 7 12.49 8.63 -18.02
C ALA A 7 11.10 8.00 -18.21
N GLY A 8 10.14 8.81 -18.70
CA GLY A 8 8.84 8.32 -19.12
C GLY A 8 8.94 7.46 -20.39
N ARG A 9 7.82 6.87 -20.82
CA ARG A 9 7.77 6.06 -22.05
C ARG A 9 8.18 6.82 -23.31
N ASP A 10 8.08 8.14 -23.29
CA ASP A 10 8.49 9.08 -24.35
C ASP A 10 9.88 9.68 -24.11
N GLY A 11 10.66 9.16 -23.15
CA GLY A 11 11.98 9.67 -22.78
C GLY A 11 11.94 10.94 -21.93
N THR A 12 10.78 11.59 -21.75
CA THR A 12 10.68 12.80 -20.94
C THR A 12 10.79 12.45 -19.44
N PRO A 13 11.71 13.08 -18.69
CA PRO A 13 11.80 12.83 -17.26
C PRO A 13 10.50 13.24 -16.56
N ARG A 14 9.90 12.31 -15.81
CA ARG A 14 8.73 12.59 -14.98
C ARG A 14 9.02 12.21 -13.52
N PRO A 15 8.46 12.96 -12.56
CA PRO A 15 8.50 12.52 -11.17
C PRO A 15 7.80 11.17 -11.05
N ASN A 16 8.33 10.28 -10.23
CA ASN A 16 7.60 9.06 -9.86
C ASN A 16 6.33 9.41 -9.07
N SER A 17 5.43 8.44 -8.91
CA SER A 17 4.12 8.65 -8.26
C SER A 17 4.24 9.18 -6.83
N VAL A 18 5.25 8.74 -6.06
CA VAL A 18 5.50 9.21 -4.69
C VAL A 18 5.88 10.68 -4.69
N ALA A 19 6.87 11.07 -5.52
CA ALA A 19 7.28 12.46 -5.65
C ALA A 19 6.12 13.35 -6.14
N ALA A 20 5.36 12.88 -7.12
CA ALA A 20 4.19 13.59 -7.63
C ALA A 20 3.09 13.77 -6.57
N ALA A 21 2.95 12.83 -5.65
CA ALA A 21 1.98 12.91 -4.55
C ALA A 21 2.43 13.91 -3.46
N LEU A 22 3.70 13.84 -3.05
CA LEU A 22 4.29 14.79 -2.10
C LEU A 22 4.22 16.24 -2.63
N MET A 23 4.53 16.46 -3.91
CA MET A 23 4.39 17.77 -4.57
C MET A 23 2.95 18.31 -4.57
N ARG A 24 1.94 17.45 -4.37
CA ARG A 24 0.52 17.82 -4.29
C ARG A 24 0.01 17.93 -2.85
N GLY A 25 0.90 17.82 -1.87
CA GLY A 25 0.56 17.94 -0.44
C GLY A 25 -0.04 16.68 0.16
N TYR A 26 0.06 15.53 -0.52
CA TYR A 26 -0.33 14.26 0.08
C TYR A 26 0.74 13.75 1.04
N VAL A 27 0.30 13.17 2.15
CA VAL A 27 1.14 12.27 2.95
C VAL A 27 1.20 10.93 2.23
N VAL A 28 2.39 10.36 2.10
CA VAL A 28 2.60 9.06 1.44
C VAL A 28 3.04 8.04 2.47
N ALA A 29 2.19 7.03 2.70
CA ALA A 29 2.55 5.83 3.46
C ALA A 29 2.81 4.69 2.47
N SER A 30 4.04 4.14 2.47
CA SER A 30 4.43 3.01 1.62
C SER A 30 4.70 1.78 2.49
N SER A 31 3.71 0.90 2.61
CA SER A 31 3.81 -0.34 3.38
C SER A 31 4.38 -1.49 2.56
N GLY A 32 5.29 -2.26 3.15
CA GLY A 32 5.63 -3.58 2.61
C GLY A 32 4.50 -4.58 2.86
N ALA A 33 4.32 -5.52 1.94
CA ALA A 33 3.38 -6.64 2.10
C ALA A 33 4.06 -7.94 1.68
N ARG A 34 3.73 -9.04 2.36
CA ARG A 34 4.19 -10.37 1.98
C ARG A 34 3.68 -10.71 0.59
N GLY A 35 4.44 -11.53 -0.15
CA GLY A 35 4.09 -12.01 -1.48
C GLY A 35 4.25 -13.52 -1.59
N ARG A 36 3.70 -14.13 -2.65
CA ARG A 36 3.57 -15.60 -2.77
C ARG A 36 4.86 -16.41 -2.65
N THR A 37 6.03 -15.78 -2.80
CA THR A 37 7.35 -16.40 -2.73
C THR A 37 8.04 -16.20 -1.38
N LEU A 38 7.45 -15.43 -0.46
CA LEU A 38 8.02 -15.24 0.87
C LEU A 38 7.93 -16.54 1.67
N GLY A 39 9.07 -16.99 2.18
CA GLY A 39 9.21 -18.23 2.92
C GLY A 39 10.63 -18.81 2.80
N THR A 40 10.94 -19.81 3.62
CA THR A 40 12.16 -20.62 3.52
C THR A 40 11.79 -22.09 3.57
N ASP A 41 12.62 -22.96 2.99
CA ASP A 41 12.52 -24.41 3.13
C ASP A 41 11.13 -25.01 2.79
N GLY A 42 10.48 -24.46 1.76
CA GLY A 42 9.16 -24.89 1.32
C GLY A 42 7.98 -24.36 2.14
N ASN A 43 8.25 -23.67 3.26
CA ASN A 43 7.22 -23.04 4.09
C ASN A 43 6.94 -21.60 3.61
N TYR A 44 5.92 -21.44 2.76
CA TYR A 44 5.55 -20.14 2.17
C TYR A 44 4.52 -19.39 3.02
N THR A 45 4.89 -18.24 3.58
CA THR A 45 4.07 -17.43 4.50
C THR A 45 3.37 -16.25 3.82
N GLY A 46 3.65 -16.00 2.55
CA GLY A 46 3.06 -14.89 1.78
C GLY A 46 2.04 -15.28 0.71
N LYS A 47 1.59 -16.55 0.69
CA LYS A 47 0.45 -16.96 -0.15
C LYS A 47 -0.84 -16.29 0.35
N ALA A 48 -1.90 -16.31 -0.46
CA ALA A 48 -3.18 -15.72 -0.06
C ALA A 48 -3.69 -16.34 1.27
N PRO A 49 -4.30 -15.54 2.17
CA PRO A 49 -4.65 -14.11 2.03
C PRO A 49 -3.57 -13.12 2.54
N SER A 50 -2.33 -13.54 2.82
CA SER A 50 -1.33 -12.73 3.54
C SER A 50 -1.13 -11.32 3.01
N VAL A 51 -1.09 -11.12 1.67
CA VAL A 51 -0.89 -9.79 1.06
C VAL A 51 -1.97 -8.80 1.50
N ILE A 52 -3.25 -9.21 1.44
CA ILE A 52 -4.36 -8.31 1.78
C ILE A 52 -4.46 -8.10 3.29
N VAL A 53 -4.11 -9.12 4.09
CA VAL A 53 -4.01 -8.99 5.55
C VAL A 53 -2.99 -7.93 5.92
N ASP A 54 -1.76 -8.00 5.39
CA ASP A 54 -0.71 -7.02 5.71
C ASP A 54 -1.11 -5.58 5.35
N LEU A 55 -1.74 -5.40 4.19
CA LEU A 55 -2.21 -4.09 3.74
C LEU A 55 -3.37 -3.57 4.61
N LYS A 56 -4.26 -4.43 5.09
CA LYS A 56 -5.29 -4.07 6.07
C LYS A 56 -4.68 -3.71 7.41
N SER A 57 -3.68 -4.45 7.88
CA SER A 57 -2.93 -4.12 9.10
C SER A 57 -2.24 -2.76 8.98
N ALA A 58 -1.68 -2.43 7.81
CA ALA A 58 -1.10 -1.11 7.56
C ALA A 58 -2.16 0.01 7.67
N ILE A 59 -3.35 -0.17 7.11
CA ILE A 59 -4.45 0.79 7.28
C ILE A 59 -4.90 0.89 8.74
N ALA A 60 -5.02 -0.25 9.44
CA ALA A 60 -5.38 -0.28 10.85
C ALA A 60 -4.37 0.48 11.71
N TYR A 61 -3.07 0.31 11.44
CA TYR A 61 -1.99 1.07 12.08
C TYR A 61 -2.14 2.57 11.84
N LEU A 62 -2.37 3.01 10.60
CA LEU A 62 -2.57 4.44 10.30
C LEU A 62 -3.79 5.00 11.04
N LYS A 63 -4.92 4.26 11.07
CA LYS A 63 -6.12 4.65 11.80
C LYS A 63 -5.90 4.75 13.31
N ALA A 64 -5.17 3.81 13.89
CA ALA A 64 -4.84 3.84 15.32
C ALA A 64 -3.94 5.03 15.70
N ASN A 65 -3.21 5.59 14.74
CA ASN A 65 -2.28 6.71 14.94
C ASN A 65 -2.77 8.02 14.31
N ASP A 66 -4.07 8.16 14.00
CA ASP A 66 -4.61 9.32 13.28
C ASP A 66 -4.27 10.67 13.94
N THR A 67 -4.27 10.71 15.27
CA THR A 67 -3.96 11.93 16.03
C THR A 67 -2.45 12.23 16.11
N LEU A 68 -1.60 11.26 15.78
CA LEU A 68 -0.13 11.35 15.90
C LEU A 68 0.57 11.50 14.55
N MET A 69 -0.07 11.06 13.45
CA MET A 69 0.51 11.14 12.11
C MET A 69 0.11 12.42 11.37
N ALA A 70 0.95 12.84 10.43
CA ALA A 70 0.54 13.85 9.46
C ALA A 70 -0.56 13.29 8.55
N GLY A 71 -1.50 14.14 8.13
CA GLY A 71 -2.60 13.74 7.25
C GLY A 71 -3.86 13.36 8.03
N ARG A 72 -4.71 12.52 7.43
CA ARG A 72 -5.96 12.05 8.03
C ARG A 72 -6.25 10.60 7.63
N ALA A 73 -6.49 9.74 8.60
CA ALA A 73 -6.79 8.32 8.41
C ALA A 73 -8.16 8.06 7.77
N ASP A 74 -9.06 9.04 7.81
CA ASP A 74 -10.35 8.98 7.12
C ASP A 74 -10.27 9.36 5.63
N ARG A 75 -9.09 9.72 5.12
CA ARG A 75 -8.84 10.09 3.72
C ARG A 75 -7.72 9.25 3.07
N ILE A 76 -7.67 7.96 3.39
CA ILE A 76 -6.70 7.03 2.81
C ILE A 76 -7.09 6.68 1.38
N ILE A 77 -6.14 6.81 0.45
CA ILE A 77 -6.27 6.42 -0.96
C ILE A 77 -5.27 5.30 -1.24
N ALA A 78 -5.75 4.10 -1.58
CA ALA A 78 -4.90 3.00 -2.00
C ALA A 78 -4.52 3.15 -3.49
N ASN A 79 -3.25 2.86 -3.82
CA ASN A 79 -2.75 2.94 -5.19
C ASN A 79 -1.81 1.78 -5.51
N GLY A 80 -1.96 1.18 -6.69
CA GLY A 80 -1.10 0.10 -7.16
C GLY A 80 -1.41 -0.30 -8.60
N THR A 81 -0.46 -1.01 -9.22
CA THR A 81 -0.54 -1.46 -10.62
C THR A 81 -0.62 -2.98 -10.70
N SER A 82 -1.40 -3.52 -11.64
CA SER A 82 -1.58 -4.98 -11.84
C SER A 82 -2.04 -5.67 -10.54
N ALA A 83 -1.29 -6.63 -10.00
CA ALA A 83 -1.61 -7.25 -8.71
C ALA A 83 -1.78 -6.22 -7.56
N GLY A 84 -0.96 -5.15 -7.54
CA GLY A 84 -1.14 -4.06 -6.57
C GLY A 84 -2.41 -3.25 -6.79
N GLY A 85 -2.87 -3.16 -8.04
CA GLY A 85 -4.15 -2.53 -8.38
C GLY A 85 -5.34 -3.38 -7.92
N ALA A 86 -5.26 -4.71 -8.10
CA ALA A 86 -6.23 -5.64 -7.55
C ALA A 86 -6.33 -5.53 -6.03
N MET A 87 -5.19 -5.41 -5.32
CA MET A 87 -5.17 -5.17 -3.87
C MET A 87 -5.75 -3.81 -3.49
N SER A 88 -5.51 -2.76 -4.28
CA SER A 88 -6.11 -1.43 -4.04
C SER A 88 -7.64 -1.47 -4.11
N LEU A 89 -8.19 -2.17 -5.11
CA LEU A 89 -9.63 -2.39 -5.24
C LEU A 89 -10.17 -3.26 -4.09
N LEU A 90 -9.48 -4.35 -3.76
CA LEU A 90 -9.91 -5.26 -2.68
C LEU A 90 -9.92 -4.55 -1.32
N LEU A 91 -8.95 -3.69 -1.01
CA LEU A 91 -8.95 -2.88 0.21
C LEU A 91 -10.22 -2.02 0.31
N GLY A 92 -10.58 -1.34 -0.78
CA GLY A 92 -11.80 -0.53 -0.83
C GLY A 92 -13.08 -1.36 -0.73
N ALA A 93 -13.14 -2.50 -1.42
CA ALA A 93 -14.32 -3.35 -1.47
C ALA A 93 -14.56 -4.17 -0.20
N SER A 94 -13.51 -4.47 0.56
CA SER A 94 -13.58 -5.37 1.73
C SER A 94 -13.32 -4.68 3.07
N GLY A 95 -13.56 -3.37 3.15
CA GLY A 95 -13.41 -2.61 4.40
C GLY A 95 -14.17 -3.26 5.55
N ASN A 96 -13.47 -3.58 6.65
CA ASN A 96 -14.02 -4.28 7.82
C ASN A 96 -14.76 -5.60 7.51
N SER A 97 -14.44 -6.27 6.39
CA SER A 97 -15.00 -7.61 6.13
C SER A 97 -14.51 -8.61 7.18
N MET A 98 -15.44 -9.40 7.73
CA MET A 98 -15.16 -10.45 8.70
C MET A 98 -14.26 -11.57 8.17
N ASP A 99 -14.16 -11.71 6.84
CA ASP A 99 -13.34 -12.74 6.18
C ASP A 99 -11.84 -12.70 6.54
N TYR A 100 -11.37 -11.58 7.09
CA TYR A 100 -9.96 -11.36 7.44
C TYR A 100 -9.72 -11.12 8.94
N HIS A 101 -10.76 -11.24 9.78
CA HIS A 101 -10.66 -10.90 11.21
C HIS A 101 -9.82 -11.90 12.00
N ALA A 102 -9.72 -13.17 11.57
CA ALA A 102 -8.93 -14.16 12.29
C ALA A 102 -7.41 -13.92 12.14
N GLU A 103 -7.01 -13.19 11.10
CA GLU A 103 -5.63 -12.89 10.74
C GLU A 103 -5.16 -11.48 11.12
N LEU A 104 -6.07 -10.61 11.58
CA LEU A 104 -5.83 -9.21 11.97
C LEU A 104 -5.76 -9.04 13.49
#